data_AF-A0A954LFM3-F1
#
_entry.id   AF-A0A954LFM3-F1
#
_cell.length_a   1.000
_cell.length_b   1.000
_cell.length_c   1.000
_cell.angle_alpha   90.00
_cell.angle_beta   90.00
_cell.angle_gamma   90.00
#
_symmetry.space_group_name_H-M   'P 1'
#
loop_
_entity.id
_entity.type
_entity.pdbx_description
1 polymer ?
#
loop_
_entity_poly.entity_id
_entity_poly.type
_entity_poly.pdbx_seq_one_letter_code
_entity_poly.pdbx_strand_id
1 'polypeptide(L)' 'MPPNSLRTFVALPFPEASLAEIISVMGNLEAAVPGVRLASVTNLHVTLQFLGETDVIRLPSLKAAIQEAAAATD' A
#
# COMPACT_ATOMS: atom_id res chain seq x y z
N MET A 1 -5.15 -3.50 24.39
CA MET A 1 -5.03 -2.65 23.18
C MET A 1 -5.09 -1.21 23.63
N PRO A 2 -4.09 -0.36 23.34
CA PRO A 2 -4.30 1.07 23.50
C PRO A 2 -5.49 1.46 22.61
N PRO A 3 -6.46 2.25 23.10
CA PRO A 3 -7.76 2.46 22.46
C PRO A 3 -7.70 3.23 21.12
N ASN A 4 -6.51 3.48 20.56
CA ASN A 4 -6.31 4.31 19.38
C ASN A 4 -5.07 3.89 18.56
N SER A 5 -4.98 2.59 18.20
CA SER A 5 -3.92 2.04 17.32
C SER A 5 -4.45 1.78 15.90
N LEU A 6 -3.61 2.01 14.90
CA LEU A 6 -3.84 1.67 13.50
C LEU A 6 -2.76 0.70 13.02
N ARG A 7 -3.15 -0.30 12.21
CA ARG A 7 -2.19 -1.11 11.46
C ARG A 7 -1.71 -0.34 10.23
N THR A 8 -0.47 0.13 10.24
CA THR A 8 0.05 1.02 9.20
C THR A 8 1.19 0.41 8.38
N PHE A 9 1.40 1.00 7.21
CA PHE A 9 2.49 0.69 6.29
C PHE A 9 2.75 1.91 5.40
N VAL A 10 3.93 1.94 4.76
CA VAL A 10 4.31 2.92 3.74
C VAL A 10 4.21 2.24 2.37
N ALA A 11 3.63 2.92 1.39
CA ALA A 11 3.39 2.36 0.07
C ALA A 11 3.58 3.37 -1.06
N LEU A 12 3.91 2.85 -2.24
CA LEU A 12 3.87 3.58 -3.50
C LEU A 12 2.64 3.17 -4.31
N PRO A 13 1.84 4.13 -4.82
CA PRO A 13 0.83 3.83 -5.81
C PRO A 13 1.50 3.42 -7.13
N PHE A 14 0.82 2.59 -7.91
CA PHE A 14 1.27 2.29 -9.27
C PHE A 14 0.99 3.49 -10.19
N PRO A 15 1.88 3.78 -11.16
CA PRO A 15 1.56 4.66 -12.27
C PRO A 15 0.36 4.14 -13.08
N GLU A 16 -0.41 5.04 -13.68
CA GLU A 16 -1.62 4.69 -14.45
C GLU A 16 -1.34 3.66 -15.55
N ALA A 17 -0.23 3.83 -16.29
CA ALA A 17 0.18 2.89 -17.34
C ALA A 17 0.38 1.47 -16.80
N SER A 18 1.01 1.33 -15.63
CA SER A 18 1.24 0.04 -14.99
C SER A 18 -0.03 -0.57 -14.42
N LEU A 19 -0.98 0.25 -13.94
CA LEU A 19 -2.26 -0.23 -13.42
C LEU A 19 -3.08 -0.94 -14.50
N ALA A 20 -3.11 -0.41 -15.73
CA ALA A 20 -3.87 -1.03 -16.83
C ALA A 20 -3.36 -2.44 -17.14
N GLU A 21 -2.04 -2.63 -17.18
CA GLU A 21 -1.42 -3.94 -17.41
C GLU A 21 -1.72 -4.91 -16.26
N ILE A 22 -1.63 -4.45 -15.00
CA ILE A 22 -1.94 -5.27 -13.82
C ILE A 22 -3.41 -5.73 -13.85
N ILE A 23 -4.34 -4.82 -14.16
CA ILE A 23 -5.78 -5.14 -14.26
C ILE A 23 -6.03 -6.21 -15.33
N SER A 24 -5.36 -6.12 -16.47
CA SER A 24 -5.49 -7.12 -17.54
C SER A 24 -5.03 -8.51 -17.07
N VAL A 25 -3.89 -8.59 -16.38
CA VAL A 25 -3.38 -9.85 -15.82
C VAL A 25 -4.31 -10.40 -14.74
N MET A 26 -4.84 -9.54 -13.87
CA MET A 26 -5.82 -9.94 -12.84
C MET A 26 -7.08 -10.54 -13.45
N GLY A 27 -7.62 -9.97 -14.52
CA GLY A 27 -8.79 -10.51 -15.22
C GLY A 27 -8.54 -11.89 -15.82
N ASN A 28 -7.36 -12.10 -16.42
CA ASN A 28 -6.95 -13.42 -16.92
C ASN A 28 -6.83 -14.44 -15.78
N LEU A 29 -6.33 -14.02 -14.62
CA LEU A 29 -6.16 -14.89 -13.44
C LEU A 29 -7.50 -15.29 -12.82
N GLU A 30 -8.46 -14.37 -12.74
CA GLU A 30 -9.81 -14.64 -12.24
C GLU A 30 -10.54 -15.68 -13.11
N ALA A 31 -10.40 -15.58 -14.44
CA ALA A 31 -10.98 -16.53 -15.37
C ALA A 31 -10.30 -17.92 -15.30
N ALA A 32 -8.98 -17.96 -15.10
CA ALA A 32 -8.20 -19.19 -15.11
C ALA A 32 -8.23 -19.94 -13.77
N VAL A 33 -8.44 -19.25 -12.65
CA VAL A 33 -8.33 -19.82 -11.29
C VAL A 33 -9.62 -19.57 -10.51
N PRO A 34 -10.61 -20.48 -10.59
CA PRO A 34 -11.84 -20.38 -9.83
C PRO A 34 -11.59 -20.26 -8.32
N GLY A 35 -12.15 -19.23 -7.70
CA GLY A 35 -12.04 -18.99 -6.25
C GLY A 35 -10.81 -18.20 -5.80
N VAL A 36 -9.97 -17.71 -6.73
CA VAL A 36 -8.90 -16.77 -6.39
C VAL A 36 -9.48 -15.49 -5.77
N ARG A 37 -8.88 -15.02 -4.67
CA ARG A 37 -9.22 -13.72 -4.06
C ARG A 37 -8.22 -12.67 -4.52
N LEU A 38 -8.65 -11.81 -5.41
CA LEU A 38 -7.84 -10.70 -5.91
C LEU A 38 -8.06 -9.45 -5.04
N ALA A 39 -7.02 -8.64 -4.92
CA ALA A 39 -7.13 -7.35 -4.26
C ALA A 39 -8.00 -6.40 -5.10
N SER A 40 -8.71 -5.46 -4.45
CA SER A 40 -9.40 -4.38 -5.16
C SER A 40 -8.40 -3.55 -5.96
N VAL A 41 -8.76 -3.17 -7.19
CA VAL A 41 -7.95 -2.28 -8.03
C VAL A 41 -7.62 -0.97 -7.32
N THR A 42 -8.56 -0.42 -6.54
CA THR A 42 -8.37 0.81 -5.75
C THR A 42 -7.33 0.66 -4.64
N ASN A 43 -6.98 -0.57 -4.27
CA ASN A 43 -6.05 -0.88 -3.19
C ASN A 43 -4.70 -1.42 -3.70
N LEU A 44 -4.46 -1.42 -5.02
CA LEU A 44 -3.19 -1.87 -5.58
C LEU A 44 -2.08 -0.86 -5.26
N HIS A 45 -1.02 -1.35 -4.63
CA HIS A 45 0.14 -0.57 -4.29
C HIS A 45 1.35 -1.48 -4.08
N VAL A 46 2.54 -0.90 -4.10
CA VAL A 46 3.77 -1.57 -3.64
C VAL A 46 3.99 -1.17 -2.18
N THR A 47 3.93 -2.12 -1.26
CA THR A 47 4.31 -1.88 0.14
C THR A 47 5.84 -1.73 0.22
N LEU A 48 6.33 -0.59 0.70
CA LEU A 48 7.75 -0.36 0.94
C LEU A 48 8.17 -0.86 2.31
N GLN A 49 7.38 -0.53 3.34
CA GLN A 49 7.68 -0.88 4.73
C GLN A 49 6.39 -1.12 5.51
N PHE A 50 6.28 -2.29 6.14
CA PHE A 50 5.20 -2.58 7.08
C PHE A 50 5.61 -2.09 8.48
N LEU A 51 4.74 -1.30 9.12
CA LEU A 51 5.01 -0.67 10.43
C LEU A 51 4.21 -1.33 11.57
N GLY A 52 3.20 -2.13 11.23
CA GLY A 52 2.38 -2.83 12.22
C GLY A 52 1.48 -1.90 13.02
N GLU A 53 1.20 -2.29 14.26
CA GLU A 53 0.37 -1.50 15.17
C GLU A 53 1.05 -0.20 15.57
N THR A 54 0.40 0.91 15.24
CA THR A 54 0.93 2.25 15.37
C THR A 54 -0.06 3.11 16.15
N ASP A 55 0.40 3.65 17.28
CA ASP A 55 -0.37 4.64 18.04
C ASP A 55 -0.64 5.87 17.17
N VAL A 56 -1.90 6.31 17.12
CA VAL A 56 -2.33 7.50 16.36
C VAL A 56 -1.53 8.75 16.74
N ILE A 57 -1.05 8.86 17.98
CA ILE A 57 -0.22 9.98 18.46
C ILE A 57 1.13 10.03 17.71
N ARG A 58 1.62 8.91 17.18
CA ARG A 58 2.87 8.82 16.41
C ARG A 58 2.71 9.18 14.93
N LEU A 59 1.48 9.30 14.42
CA LEU A 59 1.26 9.57 12.99
C LEU A 59 1.90 10.88 12.50
N PRO A 60 1.86 12.01 13.24
CA PRO A 60 2.50 13.24 12.79
C PRO A 60 4.01 13.10 12.59
N SER A 61 4.71 12.45 13.53
CA SER A 61 6.17 12.26 13.42
C SER A 61 6.54 11.26 12.33
N LEU A 62 5.76 10.18 12.15
CA LEU A 62 5.93 9.25 11.04
C LEU A 62 5.76 9.93 9.69
N LYS A 63 4.74 10.79 9.54
CA LYS A 63 4.53 11.58 8.30
C LYS A 63 5.73 12.46 7.99
N ALA A 64 6.27 13.17 8.99
CA ALA A 64 7.44 14.02 8.82
C ALA A 64 8.68 13.22 8.38
N ALA A 65 8.96 12.09 9.03
CA ALA A 65 10.09 11.23 8.68
C ALA A 65 9.97 10.65 7.25
N ILE A 66 8.76 10.27 6.82
CA ILE A 66 8.52 9.78 5.46
C ILE A 66 8.73 10.91 4.44
N GLN A 67 8.29 12.13 4.74
CA GLN A 67 8.50 13.30 3.86
C GLN A 67 9.98 13.64 3.71
N GLU A 68 10.74 13.61 4.80
CA GLU A 68 12.19 13.81 4.78
C GLU A 68 12.88 12.74 3.93
N ALA A 69 12.54 11.46 4.13
CA ALA A 69 13.08 10.35 3.36
C ALA A 69 12.71 10.43 1.86
N ALA A 70 11.51 10.92 1.53
CA ALA A 70 11.08 11.10 0.15
C ALA A 70 11.76 12.30 -0.55
N ALA A 71 12.20 13.30 0.21
CA ALA A 71 12.88 14.49 -0.31
C ALA A 71 14.40 14.27 -0.45
N ALA A 72 14.97 13.32 0.29
CA ALA A 72 16.36 12.91 0.14
C ALA A 72 16.57 12.34 -1.26
N THR A 73 17.20 13.13 -2.13
CA THR A 73 17.67 12.73 -3.45
C THR A 73 19.19 12.63 -3.36
N ASP A 74 19.75 11.46 -3.65
CA ASP A 74 21.17 11.32 -3.98
C ASP A 74 21.46 11.89 -5.39
#